data_AF-A0A9P6QN89-F1
#
_entry.id   AF-A0A9P6QN89-F1
#
_cell.length_a   1.000
_cell.length_b   1.000
_cell.length_c   1.000
_cell.angle_alpha   90.00
_cell.angle_beta   90.00
_cell.angle_gamma   90.00
#
_symmetry.space_group_name_H-M   'P 1'
#
loop_
_entity.id
_entity.type
_entity.pdbx_description
1 polymer ?
#
loop_
_entity_poly.entity_id
_entity_poly.type
_entity_poly.pdbx_seq_one_letter_code
_entity_poly.pdbx_strand_id
1 'polypeptide(L)'
;MASSTVIPTFSNPCIASFVTPGSTQVYLAGVSDVSNGLLEVYVIDIANIQTPVSARVVSNPNALYWKSTAPKACSTYPGDTSATTAALHFQQFGPFTSYDSNILTSGVVETPSRFDTYSWVSPKNYAIVGNAGPIAFVAALTNQTTLATNSPWVGVRLNGTSGIDGTMNSRMQYFPVSTPLISLGTYTPTASSPARGYLTVFDNAGSGKVFSATGYDRSNPLITDLLSLGMSQPVDMNNIKLTSDAVPVNIGTTGYILDK
;
A
#
# COMPACT_ATOMS: atom_id res chain seq x y z
N MET A 1 13.08 26.17 16.57
CA MET A 1 13.74 24.86 16.74
C MET A 1 14.52 24.57 15.47
N ALA A 2 15.85 24.41 15.56
CA ALA A 2 16.71 24.29 14.38
C ALA A 2 16.52 22.91 13.73
N SER A 3 16.03 22.90 12.48
CA SER A 3 15.88 21.71 11.65
C SER A 3 17.24 21.25 11.12
N SER A 4 17.63 20.02 11.44
CA SER A 4 18.69 19.31 10.73
C SER A 4 18.21 18.94 9.32
N THR A 5 19.02 19.26 8.32
CA THR A 5 18.71 19.34 6.88
C THR A 5 19.01 18.07 6.06
N VAL A 6 19.25 16.94 6.73
CA VAL A 6 19.61 15.69 6.04
C VAL A 6 18.42 14.75 6.02
N ILE A 7 17.91 14.47 4.81
CA ILE A 7 16.91 13.41 4.62
C ILE A 7 17.54 12.08 5.04
N PRO A 8 16.91 11.32 5.96
CA PRO A 8 17.43 10.03 6.39
C PRO A 8 17.37 9.03 5.24
N THR A 9 18.33 8.12 5.21
CA THR A 9 18.39 7.02 4.24
C THR A 9 18.06 5.71 4.92
N PHE A 10 17.26 4.87 4.26
CA PHE A 10 16.96 3.51 4.67
C PHE A 10 17.21 2.57 3.50
N SER A 11 17.60 1.32 3.75
CA SER A 11 17.77 0.32 2.68
C SER A 11 16.49 0.02 1.91
N ASN A 12 15.36 0.00 2.62
CA ASN A 12 14.03 -0.27 2.05
C ASN A 12 13.03 0.76 2.59
N PRO A 13 13.07 2.01 2.13
CA PRO A 13 12.13 3.03 2.56
C PRO A 13 10.78 2.84 1.86
N CYS A 14 9.75 3.49 2.38
CA CYS A 14 8.51 3.75 1.66
C CYS A 14 8.21 5.25 1.74
N ILE A 15 7.54 5.77 0.70
CA ILE A 15 7.09 7.16 0.64
C ILE A 15 5.58 7.16 0.42
N ALA A 16 4.86 8.06 1.08
CA ALA A 16 3.44 8.29 0.87
C ALA A 16 3.13 9.78 0.83
N SER A 17 2.04 10.16 0.17
CA SER A 17 1.52 11.53 0.22
C SER A 17 1.20 11.92 1.67
N PHE A 18 1.36 13.21 1.99
CA PHE A 18 0.88 13.70 3.27
C PHE A 18 -0.66 13.73 3.30
N VAL A 19 -1.24 13.56 4.49
CA VAL A 19 -2.71 13.43 4.66
C VAL A 19 -3.48 14.68 4.22
N THR A 20 -2.83 15.85 4.19
CA THR A 20 -3.46 17.10 3.75
C THR A 20 -3.39 17.23 2.22
N PRO A 21 -4.55 17.28 1.52
CA PRO A 21 -4.57 17.43 0.07
C PRO A 21 -3.84 18.70 -0.39
N GLY A 22 -3.05 18.58 -1.46
CA GLY A 22 -2.28 19.69 -2.03
C GLY A 22 -1.04 20.12 -1.22
N SER A 23 -0.74 19.43 -0.12
CA SER A 23 0.49 19.67 0.64
C SER A 23 1.74 19.35 -0.18
N THR A 24 2.79 20.15 0.00
CA THR A 24 4.15 19.88 -0.49
C THR A 24 4.90 18.91 0.43
N GLN A 25 4.23 18.32 1.41
CA GLN A 25 4.83 17.37 2.32
C GLN A 25 4.60 15.93 1.87
N VAL A 26 5.55 15.07 2.20
CA VAL A 26 5.43 13.61 2.05
C VAL A 26 5.88 12.93 3.34
N TYR A 27 5.36 11.74 3.59
CA TYR A 27 5.93 10.85 4.59
C TYR A 27 7.08 10.06 3.97
N LEU A 28 8.18 9.95 4.71
CA LEU A 28 9.25 9.00 4.48
C LEU A 28 9.34 8.09 5.71
N ALA A 29 9.05 6.81 5.53
CA ALA A 29 9.11 5.83 6.60
C ALA A 29 10.08 4.69 6.27
N GLY A 30 10.74 4.17 7.30
CA GLY A 30 11.72 3.12 7.15
C GLY A 30 12.15 2.54 8.49
N VAL A 31 12.94 1.48 8.44
CA VAL A 31 13.55 0.89 9.63
C VAL A 31 15.04 1.11 9.55
N SER A 32 15.61 1.68 10.62
CA SER A 32 17.02 2.09 10.67
C SER A 32 17.96 0.93 10.36
N ASP A 33 18.91 1.15 9.46
CA ASP A 33 19.95 0.17 9.11
C ASP A 33 20.99 0.01 10.23
N VAL A 34 21.24 1.07 11.01
CA VAL A 34 22.18 1.07 12.13
C VAL A 34 21.55 0.56 13.43
N SER A 35 20.23 0.66 13.57
CA SER A 35 19.47 0.19 14.73
C SER A 35 18.29 -0.66 14.27
N ASN A 36 18.59 -1.90 13.85
CA ASN A 36 17.55 -2.81 13.39
C ASN A 36 16.46 -2.98 14.45
N GLY A 37 15.20 -2.86 14.04
CA GLY A 37 14.05 -2.80 14.94
C GLY A 37 13.54 -1.39 15.24
N LEU A 38 14.25 -0.33 14.85
CA LEU A 38 13.79 1.04 15.01
C LEU A 38 13.02 1.52 13.78
N LEU A 39 11.69 1.53 13.85
CA LEU A 39 10.83 2.20 12.87
C LEU A 39 10.91 3.71 13.08
N GLU A 40 11.23 4.44 12.02
CA GLU A 40 11.21 5.90 12.02
C GLU A 40 10.33 6.42 10.89
N VAL A 41 9.60 7.50 11.17
CA VAL A 41 8.82 8.22 10.17
C VAL A 41 9.20 9.68 10.23
N TYR A 42 9.42 10.25 9.05
CA TYR A 42 9.74 11.63 8.83
C TYR A 42 8.69 12.27 7.94
N VAL A 43 8.39 13.54 8.19
CA VAL A 43 7.72 14.41 7.24
C VAL A 43 8.81 15.18 6.50
N ILE A 44 8.78 15.09 5.17
CA ILE A 44 9.70 15.79 4.29
C ILE A 44 8.91 16.85 3.55
N ASP A 45 9.24 18.12 3.76
CA ASP A 45 8.71 19.23 2.98
C ASP A 45 9.54 19.41 1.71
N ILE A 46 8.91 19.22 0.56
CA ILE A 46 9.49 19.35 -0.77
C ILE A 46 9.02 20.60 -1.50
N ALA A 47 8.54 21.64 -0.77
CA ALA A 47 8.22 22.94 -1.35
C ALA A 47 9.38 23.51 -2.18
N ASN A 48 10.62 23.24 -1.77
CA ASN A 48 11.80 23.37 -2.60
C ASN A 48 12.54 22.02 -2.67
N ILE A 49 12.38 21.31 -3.79
CA ILE A 49 13.01 19.99 -4.00
C ILE A 49 14.54 20.01 -3.93
N GLN A 50 15.18 21.17 -4.14
CA GLN A 50 16.64 21.31 -4.05
C GLN A 50 17.13 21.48 -2.61
N THR A 51 16.25 21.89 -1.69
CA THR A 51 16.56 22.10 -0.26
C THR A 51 15.43 21.59 0.62
N PRO A 52 15.11 20.29 0.55
CA PRO A 52 13.99 19.73 1.31
C PRO A 52 14.26 19.80 2.82
N VAL A 53 13.20 20.00 3.60
CA VAL A 53 13.27 20.07 5.06
C VAL A 53 12.67 18.80 5.65
N SER A 54 13.44 18.09 6.47
CA SER A 54 13.00 16.86 7.13
C SER A 54 12.74 17.08 8.61
N ALA A 55 11.62 16.56 9.11
CA ALA A 55 11.30 16.50 10.53
C ALA A 55 10.86 15.09 10.92
N ARG A 56 11.51 14.49 11.93
CA ARG A 56 11.08 13.19 12.47
C ARG A 56 9.77 13.35 13.24
N VAL A 57 8.77 12.55 12.89
CA VAL A 57 7.47 12.52 13.57
C VAL A 57 7.30 11.27 14.45
N VAL A 58 7.99 10.18 14.13
CA VAL A 58 7.90 8.91 14.87
C VAL A 58 9.27 8.27 15.06
N SER A 59 9.44 7.66 16.23
CA SER A 59 10.56 6.78 16.58
C SER A 59 10.03 5.65 17.45
N ASN A 60 9.91 4.44 16.90
CA ASN A 60 9.32 3.28 17.57
C ASN A 60 10.29 2.09 17.57
N PRO A 61 10.98 1.81 18.69
CA PRO A 61 11.86 0.65 18.79
C PRO A 61 11.04 -0.62 19.08
N ASN A 62 10.99 -1.52 18.11
CA ASN A 62 10.44 -2.86 18.28
C ASN A 62 11.11 -3.88 17.34
N ALA A 63 12.20 -4.50 17.80
CA ALA A 63 12.97 -5.47 17.02
C ALA A 63 12.23 -6.78 16.73
N LEU A 64 11.10 -7.06 17.39
CA LEU A 64 10.28 -8.23 17.11
C LEU A 64 9.55 -8.08 15.77
N TYR A 65 9.05 -6.88 15.46
CA TYR A 65 8.23 -6.63 14.27
C TYR A 65 9.01 -5.97 13.13
N TRP A 66 9.88 -5.02 13.46
CA TRP A 66 10.49 -4.14 12.47
C TRP A 66 11.83 -4.66 11.95
N LYS A 67 11.99 -4.70 10.63
CA LYS A 67 13.20 -5.21 9.96
C LYS A 67 13.71 -4.22 8.91
N SER A 68 14.97 -3.83 9.00
CA SER A 68 15.62 -2.93 8.03
C SER A 68 15.66 -3.53 6.61
N THR A 69 15.90 -4.83 6.52
CA THR A 69 16.04 -5.57 5.26
C THR A 69 14.73 -5.92 4.56
N ALA A 70 13.58 -5.83 5.24
CA ALA A 70 12.30 -6.15 4.64
C ALA A 70 11.85 -5.03 3.68
N PRO A 71 11.38 -5.33 2.46
CA PRO A 71 10.75 -4.35 1.59
C PRO A 71 9.51 -3.74 2.26
N LYS A 72 9.14 -2.52 1.87
CA LYS A 72 8.09 -1.73 2.52
C LYS A 72 7.20 -1.04 1.51
N ALA A 73 5.94 -0.86 1.86
CA ALA A 73 5.00 -0.01 1.16
C ALA A 73 4.26 0.84 2.19
N CYS A 74 3.94 2.08 1.81
CA CYS A 74 3.22 3.00 2.65
C CYS A 74 2.16 3.74 1.86
N SER A 75 1.07 4.06 2.53
CA SER A 75 -0.09 4.69 1.93
C SER A 75 -0.87 5.45 2.98
N THR A 76 -1.51 6.52 2.58
CA THR A 76 -2.53 7.18 3.40
C THR A 76 -3.91 6.62 3.06
N TYR A 77 -4.91 7.04 3.84
CA TYR A 77 -6.33 6.81 3.56
C TYR A 77 -6.93 8.12 3.06
N PRO A 78 -7.01 8.40 1.75
CA PRO A 78 -7.39 9.73 1.27
C PRO A 78 -8.80 10.18 1.68
N GLY A 79 -9.70 9.24 2.00
CA GLY A 79 -11.01 9.51 2.56
C GLY A 79 -11.00 9.87 4.05
N ASP A 80 -9.89 9.65 4.77
CA ASP A 80 -9.71 10.08 6.16
C ASP A 80 -8.87 11.36 6.19
N THR A 81 -9.57 12.49 6.30
CA THR A 81 -8.97 13.83 6.33
C THR A 81 -8.83 14.39 7.75
N SER A 82 -9.08 13.55 8.76
CA SER A 82 -9.03 13.98 10.16
C SER A 82 -7.62 14.38 10.57
N ALA A 83 -7.45 15.62 11.03
CA ALA A 83 -6.13 16.11 11.47
C ALA A 83 -5.56 15.32 12.67
N THR A 84 -6.40 14.66 13.46
CA THR A 84 -6.01 13.95 14.69
C THR A 84 -6.00 12.44 14.56
N THR A 85 -6.72 11.88 13.58
CA THR A 85 -6.88 10.43 13.43
C THR A 85 -6.44 9.89 12.07
N ALA A 86 -6.18 10.76 11.09
CA ALA A 86 -5.68 10.29 9.81
C ALA A 86 -4.36 9.53 10.01
N ALA A 87 -4.27 8.39 9.33
CA ALA A 87 -3.18 7.46 9.48
C ALA A 87 -2.34 7.35 8.22
N LEU A 88 -1.04 7.19 8.42
CA LEU A 88 -0.15 6.54 7.46
C LEU A 88 -0.21 5.03 7.73
N HIS A 89 -0.64 4.25 6.76
CA HIS A 89 -0.48 2.80 6.79
C HIS A 89 0.94 2.43 6.37
N PHE A 90 1.57 1.56 7.16
CA PHE A 90 2.91 1.03 6.92
C PHE A 90 2.82 -0.50 6.82
N GLN A 91 3.33 -1.07 5.73
CA GLN A 91 3.33 -2.51 5.47
C GLN A 91 4.75 -2.99 5.18
N GLN A 92 5.22 -4.00 5.92
CA GLN A 92 6.41 -4.77 5.57
C GLN A 92 6.05 -5.99 4.71
N PHE A 93 7.00 -6.42 3.89
CA PHE A 93 6.85 -7.56 2.98
C PHE A 93 7.91 -8.61 3.29
N GLY A 94 7.55 -9.87 3.08
CA GLY A 94 8.44 -11.01 3.25
C GLY A 94 7.86 -12.12 4.12
N PRO A 95 8.41 -13.34 3.98
CA PRO A 95 7.99 -14.49 4.79
C PRO A 95 8.10 -14.19 6.29
N PHE A 96 7.04 -14.47 7.05
CA PHE A 96 6.98 -14.29 8.51
C PHE A 96 7.22 -12.86 9.03
N THR A 97 7.32 -11.88 8.13
CA THR A 97 7.68 -10.48 8.42
C THR A 97 6.68 -9.48 7.83
N SER A 98 5.54 -9.98 7.32
CA SER A 98 4.45 -9.21 6.74
C SER A 98 3.60 -8.49 7.80
N TYR A 99 4.27 -7.75 8.68
CA TYR A 99 3.63 -6.92 9.69
C TYR A 99 3.20 -5.60 9.10
N ASP A 100 2.07 -5.10 9.59
CA ASP A 100 1.53 -3.80 9.25
C ASP A 100 1.18 -3.00 10.51
N SER A 101 1.08 -1.69 10.39
CA SER A 101 0.60 -0.80 11.46
C SER A 101 0.12 0.52 10.87
N ASN A 102 -0.88 1.12 11.50
CA ASN A 102 -1.19 2.53 11.27
C ASN A 102 -0.33 3.41 12.17
N ILE A 103 0.10 4.53 11.59
CA ILE A 103 0.90 5.54 12.23
C ILE A 103 0.07 6.82 12.21
N LEU A 104 -0.47 7.19 13.37
CA LEU A 104 -1.37 8.33 13.50
C LEU A 104 -0.60 9.65 13.39
N THR A 105 -1.28 10.73 12.98
CA THR A 105 -0.66 12.08 12.97
C THR A 105 -0.13 12.55 14.32
N SER A 106 -0.63 11.97 15.42
CA SER A 106 -0.13 12.20 16.79
C SER A 106 1.26 11.60 17.06
N GLY A 107 1.78 10.79 16.14
CA GLY A 107 3.05 10.06 16.28
C GLY A 107 2.91 8.70 16.99
N VAL A 108 1.68 8.30 17.34
CA VAL A 108 1.41 6.97 17.89
C VAL A 108 1.50 5.92 16.78
N VAL A 109 2.28 4.86 17.03
CA VAL A 109 2.31 3.66 16.20
C VAL A 109 1.39 2.63 16.85
N GLU A 110 0.39 2.18 16.10
CA GLU A 110 -0.52 1.14 16.58
C GLU A 110 0.21 -0.19 16.77
N THR A 111 -0.35 -1.07 17.61
CA THR A 111 0.16 -2.43 17.78
C THR A 111 0.25 -3.12 16.42
N PRO A 112 1.43 -3.64 16.02
CA PRO A 112 1.58 -4.26 14.72
C PRO A 112 0.68 -5.48 14.55
N SER A 113 0.00 -5.55 13.42
CA SER A 113 -0.84 -6.68 13.00
C SER A 113 -0.19 -7.45 11.85
N ARG A 114 -0.77 -8.61 11.51
CA ARG A 114 -0.44 -9.38 10.31
C ARG A 114 -1.60 -10.32 9.97
N PHE A 115 -1.58 -10.85 8.76
CA PHE A 115 -2.48 -11.94 8.36
C PHE A 115 -1.75 -13.29 8.53
N ASP A 116 -2.04 -14.00 9.63
CA ASP A 116 -1.25 -15.16 10.12
C ASP A 116 -1.01 -16.32 9.13
N THR A 117 -1.79 -16.41 8.06
CA THR A 117 -1.68 -17.49 7.05
C THR A 117 -0.91 -17.08 5.80
N TYR A 118 -0.72 -15.78 5.57
CA TYR A 118 -0.19 -15.28 4.30
C TYR A 118 1.01 -14.37 4.52
N SER A 119 1.92 -14.35 3.56
CA SER A 119 2.95 -13.32 3.48
C SER A 119 2.85 -12.61 2.15
N TRP A 120 3.00 -11.29 2.19
CA TRP A 120 3.01 -10.48 0.99
C TRP A 120 4.33 -10.67 0.26
N VAL A 121 4.25 -10.94 -1.04
CA VAL A 121 5.44 -11.27 -1.84
C VAL A 121 6.27 -10.03 -2.14
N SER A 122 5.63 -8.92 -2.51
CA SER A 122 6.33 -7.74 -2.98
C SER A 122 5.47 -6.49 -2.86
N PRO A 123 6.04 -5.31 -2.51
CA PRO A 123 5.34 -4.03 -2.57
C PRO A 123 4.90 -3.69 -4.00
N LYS A 124 5.57 -4.21 -5.04
CA LYS A 124 5.16 -4.02 -6.45
C LYS A 124 3.85 -4.73 -6.79
N ASN A 125 3.42 -5.68 -5.97
CA ASN A 125 2.21 -6.48 -6.18
C ASN A 125 1.20 -6.29 -5.03
N TYR A 126 1.17 -5.07 -4.48
CA TYR A 126 0.29 -4.65 -3.39
C TYR A 126 -0.35 -3.32 -3.79
N ALA A 127 -1.55 -3.39 -4.37
CA ALA A 127 -2.17 -2.27 -5.04
C ALA A 127 -3.46 -1.84 -4.34
N ILE A 128 -3.53 -0.59 -3.90
CA ILE A 128 -4.77 0.01 -3.39
C ILE A 128 -5.67 0.34 -4.57
N VAL A 129 -6.82 -0.32 -4.62
CA VAL A 129 -7.78 -0.28 -5.74
C VAL A 129 -9.11 0.37 -5.35
N GLY A 130 -9.23 0.84 -4.11
CA GLY A 130 -10.40 1.53 -3.61
C GLY A 130 -10.16 2.16 -2.24
N ASN A 131 -10.89 3.23 -1.95
CA ASN A 131 -10.91 3.84 -0.63
C ASN A 131 -12.34 4.34 -0.30
N ALA A 132 -12.83 4.02 0.90
CA ALA A 132 -14.10 4.48 1.43
C ALA A 132 -13.92 5.00 2.87
N GLY A 133 -13.88 6.33 3.06
CA GLY A 133 -13.53 6.94 4.34
C GLY A 133 -12.16 6.43 4.85
N PRO A 134 -12.06 5.89 6.08
CA PRO A 134 -10.81 5.34 6.61
C PRO A 134 -10.50 3.92 6.08
N ILE A 135 -11.31 3.37 5.19
CA ILE A 135 -11.12 2.00 4.68
C ILE A 135 -10.37 2.04 3.35
N ALA A 136 -9.32 1.25 3.21
CA ALA A 136 -8.66 1.01 1.94
C ALA A 136 -8.84 -0.43 1.48
N PHE A 137 -9.07 -0.62 0.18
CA PHE A 137 -9.19 -1.93 -0.45
C PHE A 137 -7.96 -2.20 -1.28
N VAL A 138 -7.30 -3.33 -1.01
CA VAL A 138 -6.04 -3.71 -1.63
C VAL A 138 -6.22 -5.03 -2.37
N ALA A 139 -5.72 -5.11 -3.60
CA ALA A 139 -5.44 -6.38 -4.24
C ALA A 139 -3.95 -6.70 -4.04
N ALA A 140 -3.65 -7.85 -3.43
CA ALA A 140 -2.30 -8.22 -3.07
C ALA A 140 -1.95 -9.64 -3.51
N LEU A 141 -0.71 -9.84 -3.96
CA LEU A 141 -0.14 -11.16 -4.23
C LEU A 141 0.46 -11.75 -2.95
N THR A 142 0.06 -12.98 -2.64
CA THR A 142 0.58 -13.73 -1.49
C THR A 142 1.52 -14.84 -1.91
N ASN A 143 2.27 -15.37 -0.96
CA ASN A 143 3.14 -16.54 -1.15
C ASN A 143 2.39 -17.88 -1.16
N GLN A 144 1.06 -17.89 -1.03
CA GLN A 144 0.25 -19.11 -0.99
C GLN A 144 -0.91 -19.03 -1.96
N THR A 145 -1.11 -20.10 -2.72
CA THR A 145 -2.32 -20.28 -3.52
C THR A 145 -3.47 -20.66 -2.61
N THR A 146 -4.58 -19.92 -2.72
CA THR A 146 -5.75 -20.20 -1.90
C THR A 146 -6.52 -21.38 -2.50
N LEU A 147 -6.93 -22.34 -1.66
CA LEU A 147 -7.63 -23.55 -2.11
C LEU A 147 -8.98 -23.25 -2.79
N ALA A 148 -9.63 -22.16 -2.40
CA ALA A 148 -10.96 -21.79 -2.90
C ALA A 148 -10.94 -21.29 -4.35
N THR A 149 -9.91 -20.55 -4.77
CA THR A 149 -9.85 -19.94 -6.11
C THR A 149 -8.69 -20.45 -6.97
N ASN A 150 -7.80 -21.27 -6.40
CA ASN A 150 -6.55 -21.69 -7.02
C ASN A 150 -5.71 -20.50 -7.52
N SER A 151 -5.81 -19.35 -6.83
CA SER A 151 -5.07 -18.13 -7.11
C SER A 151 -4.28 -17.67 -5.88
N PRO A 152 -3.06 -17.12 -6.06
CA PRO A 152 -2.28 -16.49 -5.00
C PRO A 152 -2.71 -15.05 -4.68
N TRP A 153 -3.62 -14.49 -5.47
CA TRP A 153 -4.15 -13.15 -5.26
C TRP A 153 -5.27 -13.15 -4.23
N VAL A 154 -5.27 -12.13 -3.35
CA VAL A 154 -6.30 -11.91 -2.35
C VAL A 154 -6.74 -10.45 -2.35
N GLY A 155 -7.96 -10.21 -1.87
CA GLY A 155 -8.45 -8.90 -1.51
C GLY A 155 -8.24 -8.62 -0.03
N VAL A 156 -7.80 -7.41 0.32
CA VAL A 156 -7.63 -6.96 1.70
C VAL A 156 -8.43 -5.69 1.90
N ARG A 157 -9.10 -5.60 3.05
CA ARG A 157 -9.71 -4.40 3.60
C ARG A 157 -8.84 -3.95 4.76
N LEU A 158 -8.14 -2.83 4.60
CA LEU A 158 -7.43 -2.14 5.68
C LEU A 158 -8.36 -1.14 6.35
N ASN A 159 -8.13 -0.85 7.62
CA ASN A 159 -8.87 0.15 8.38
C ASN A 159 -7.90 1.14 9.03
N GLY A 160 -8.01 2.41 8.63
CA GLY A 160 -7.19 3.50 9.14
C GLY A 160 -7.51 3.92 10.57
N THR A 161 -8.66 3.53 11.13
CA THR A 161 -8.99 3.78 12.54
C THR A 161 -8.48 2.70 13.49
N SER A 162 -8.12 1.52 12.97
CA SER A 162 -7.59 0.41 13.75
C SER A 162 -6.96 -0.65 12.85
N GLY A 163 -5.65 -0.86 12.96
CA GLY A 163 -4.91 -1.82 12.15
C GLY A 163 -5.37 -3.27 12.36
N ILE A 164 -5.80 -3.61 13.59
CA ILE A 164 -6.28 -4.97 13.92
C ILE A 164 -7.63 -5.32 13.27
N ASP A 165 -8.40 -4.33 12.82
CA ASP A 165 -9.68 -4.54 12.13
C ASP A 165 -9.50 -4.81 10.62
N GLY A 166 -8.26 -4.96 10.17
CA GLY A 166 -7.95 -5.45 8.83
C GLY A 166 -8.61 -6.81 8.57
N THR A 167 -9.16 -7.00 7.37
CA THR A 167 -9.74 -8.29 6.98
C THR A 167 -9.30 -8.64 5.57
N MET A 168 -9.05 -9.92 5.32
CA MET A 168 -8.64 -10.41 4.01
C MET A 168 -9.63 -11.46 3.51
N ASN A 169 -9.82 -11.50 2.20
CA ASN A 169 -10.69 -12.44 1.51
C ASN A 169 -9.97 -12.98 0.26
N SER A 170 -9.94 -14.31 0.13
CA SER A 170 -9.35 -15.03 -1.00
C SER A 170 -10.31 -15.28 -2.16
N ARG A 171 -11.60 -15.03 -1.96
CA ARG A 171 -12.66 -15.19 -2.94
C ARG A 171 -12.75 -13.90 -3.75
N MET A 172 -12.18 -13.95 -4.94
CA MET A 172 -12.39 -12.98 -6.00
C MET A 172 -12.87 -13.75 -7.22
N GLN A 173 -13.92 -13.24 -7.88
CA GLN A 173 -14.50 -13.88 -9.06
C GLN A 173 -13.49 -13.98 -10.22
N TYR A 174 -12.72 -12.91 -10.43
CA TYR A 174 -11.65 -12.85 -11.41
C TYR A 174 -10.34 -12.55 -10.69
N PHE A 175 -9.22 -13.06 -11.21
CA PHE A 175 -7.91 -12.88 -10.63
C PHE A 175 -6.86 -12.56 -11.70
N PRO A 176 -5.81 -11.79 -11.35
CA PRO A 176 -4.67 -11.60 -12.23
C PRO A 176 -3.85 -12.89 -12.40
N VAL A 177 -2.85 -12.80 -13.28
CA VAL A 177 -1.86 -13.88 -13.47
C VAL A 177 -1.07 -14.16 -12.18
N SER A 178 -0.57 -15.39 -12.03
CA SER A 178 0.23 -15.80 -10.87
C SER A 178 1.69 -15.35 -10.90
N THR A 179 2.17 -14.83 -12.04
CA THR A 179 3.55 -14.34 -12.26
C THR A 179 3.58 -12.85 -12.63
N PRO A 180 3.00 -11.96 -11.81
CA PRO A 180 2.99 -10.54 -12.09
C PRO A 180 4.39 -9.92 -11.90
N LEU A 181 4.73 -9.00 -12.79
CA LEU A 181 5.89 -8.12 -12.64
C LEU A 181 5.56 -6.98 -11.67
N ILE A 182 4.41 -6.35 -11.88
CA ILE A 182 3.98 -5.14 -11.19
C ILE A 182 2.45 -5.02 -11.26
N SER A 183 1.85 -4.50 -10.19
CA SER A 183 0.47 -4.08 -10.16
C SER A 183 0.33 -2.61 -9.77
N LEU A 184 -0.70 -1.98 -10.31
CA LEU A 184 -1.02 -0.58 -10.11
C LEU A 184 -2.52 -0.47 -9.84
N GLY A 185 -2.85 0.06 -8.67
CA GLY A 185 -4.22 0.38 -8.32
C GLY A 185 -4.53 1.83 -8.64
N THR A 186 -5.73 2.12 -9.10
CA THR A 186 -6.28 3.49 -9.24
C THR A 186 -7.69 3.51 -8.67
N TYR A 187 -8.11 4.62 -8.09
CA TYR A 187 -9.44 4.72 -7.50
C TYR A 187 -9.88 6.17 -7.33
N THR A 188 -11.19 6.36 -7.17
CA THR A 188 -11.74 7.63 -6.70
C THR A 188 -12.11 7.45 -5.23
N PRO A 189 -11.54 8.24 -4.30
CA PRO A 189 -11.96 8.21 -2.89
C PRO A 189 -13.45 8.50 -2.77
N THR A 190 -14.14 7.77 -1.91
CA THR A 190 -15.56 7.98 -1.60
C THR A 190 -15.74 8.04 -0.08
N ALA A 191 -16.82 8.67 0.39
CA ALA A 191 -17.17 8.66 1.81
C ALA A 191 -17.81 7.33 2.25
N SER A 192 -18.38 6.56 1.31
CA SER A 192 -19.16 5.37 1.59
C SER A 192 -18.87 4.22 0.64
N SER A 193 -19.06 3.00 1.13
CA SER A 193 -19.00 1.77 0.34
C SER A 193 -20.20 1.65 -0.62
N PRO A 194 -20.05 1.04 -1.82
CA PRO A 194 -18.83 0.43 -2.34
C PRO A 194 -17.81 1.43 -2.88
N ALA A 195 -16.53 1.19 -2.58
CA ALA A 195 -15.42 1.88 -3.24
C ALA A 195 -15.19 1.28 -4.63
N ARG A 196 -14.84 2.11 -5.60
CA ARG A 196 -14.60 1.68 -6.98
C ARG A 196 -13.24 2.16 -7.47
N GLY A 197 -12.64 1.35 -8.32
CA GLY A 197 -11.37 1.66 -8.95
C GLY A 197 -10.97 0.61 -9.98
N TYR A 198 -9.68 0.52 -10.23
CA TYR A 198 -9.10 -0.45 -11.16
C TYR A 198 -7.83 -1.05 -10.58
N LEU A 199 -7.63 -2.33 -10.87
CA LEU A 199 -6.36 -3.01 -10.74
C LEU A 199 -5.79 -3.21 -12.14
N THR A 200 -4.59 -2.69 -12.40
CA THR A 200 -3.83 -3.01 -13.60
C THR A 200 -2.65 -3.89 -13.22
N VAL A 201 -2.45 -5.00 -13.91
CA VAL A 201 -1.33 -5.93 -13.67
C VAL A 201 -0.60 -6.17 -14.97
N PHE A 202 0.72 -6.01 -14.91
CA PHE A 202 1.64 -6.39 -15.99
C PHE A 202 2.38 -7.64 -15.58
N ASP A 203 2.46 -8.62 -16.47
CA ASP A 203 3.16 -9.88 -16.21
C ASP A 203 4.62 -9.82 -16.66
N ASN A 204 5.39 -10.84 -16.26
CA ASN A 204 6.80 -10.96 -16.67
C ASN A 204 6.99 -11.20 -18.18
N ALA A 205 5.93 -11.51 -18.93
CA ALA A 205 5.96 -11.64 -20.38
C ALA A 205 5.68 -10.30 -21.09
N GLY A 206 5.40 -9.23 -20.34
CA GLY A 206 5.10 -7.89 -20.88
C GLY A 206 3.64 -7.68 -21.26
N SER A 207 2.74 -8.60 -20.92
CA SER A 207 1.29 -8.42 -21.16
C SER A 207 0.65 -7.67 -20.00
N GLY A 208 -0.17 -6.66 -20.32
CA GLY A 208 -0.94 -5.88 -19.35
C GLY A 208 -2.42 -6.26 -19.35
N LYS A 209 -3.02 -6.33 -18.16
CA LYS A 209 -4.46 -6.50 -17.98
C LYS A 209 -4.99 -5.51 -16.95
N VAL A 210 -6.13 -4.91 -17.24
CA VAL A 210 -6.88 -4.06 -16.31
C VAL A 210 -8.17 -4.75 -15.88
N PHE A 211 -8.49 -4.65 -14.60
CA PHE A 211 -9.68 -5.21 -13.96
C PHE A 211 -10.40 -4.06 -13.26
N SER A 212 -11.71 -3.91 -13.47
CA SER A 212 -12.51 -3.06 -12.60
C SER A 212 -12.55 -3.65 -11.18
N ALA A 213 -12.36 -2.83 -10.16
CA ALA A 213 -12.36 -3.25 -8.77
C ALA A 213 -13.53 -2.63 -7.99
N THR A 214 -14.20 -3.43 -7.15
CA THR A 214 -15.27 -2.97 -6.26
C THR A 214 -15.05 -3.51 -4.85
N GLY A 215 -14.90 -2.61 -3.86
CA GLY A 215 -14.64 -2.94 -2.46
C GLY A 215 -15.84 -2.68 -1.53
N TYR A 216 -16.14 -3.62 -0.64
CA TYR A 216 -17.28 -3.58 0.28
C TYR A 216 -16.83 -3.52 1.76
N ASP A 217 -17.41 -2.61 2.56
CA ASP A 217 -17.02 -2.43 3.97
C ASP A 217 -17.28 -3.67 4.83
N ARG A 218 -18.29 -4.46 4.48
CA ARG A 218 -18.71 -5.71 5.12
C ARG A 218 -18.80 -6.78 4.04
N SER A 219 -18.47 -8.01 4.40
CA SER A 219 -18.90 -9.16 3.61
C SER A 219 -20.43 -9.14 3.61
N ASN A 220 -21.03 -8.72 2.50
CA ASN A 220 -22.47 -8.74 2.35
C ASN A 220 -22.88 -10.23 2.34
N PRO A 221 -23.89 -10.66 3.11
CA PRO A 221 -24.36 -12.04 3.06
C PRO A 221 -24.79 -12.49 1.64
N LEU A 222 -25.08 -11.54 0.74
CA LEU A 222 -25.35 -11.75 -0.70
C LEU A 222 -24.12 -11.52 -1.61
N ILE A 223 -23.06 -10.87 -1.12
CA ILE A 223 -21.79 -10.63 -1.83
C ILE A 223 -20.66 -11.09 -0.91
N THR A 224 -20.23 -12.34 -1.08
CA THR A 224 -19.26 -13.02 -0.20
C THR A 224 -17.86 -12.40 -0.17
N ASP A 225 -17.62 -11.36 -0.97
CA ASP A 225 -16.28 -10.92 -1.35
C ASP A 225 -16.05 -9.47 -0.90
N LEU A 226 -15.00 -9.24 -0.10
CA LEU A 226 -14.60 -7.90 0.36
C LEU A 226 -14.12 -7.01 -0.80
N LEU A 227 -13.51 -7.66 -1.79
CA LEU A 227 -13.05 -7.05 -3.02
C LEU A 227 -13.46 -7.96 -4.16
N SER A 228 -14.14 -7.41 -5.15
CA SER A 228 -14.45 -8.10 -6.40
C SER A 228 -13.68 -7.43 -7.54
N LEU A 229 -13.05 -8.25 -8.36
CA LEU A 229 -12.49 -7.83 -9.64
C LEU A 229 -13.45 -8.24 -10.75
N GLY A 230 -13.64 -7.40 -11.75
CA GLY A 230 -14.41 -7.70 -12.95
C GLY A 230 -13.59 -8.43 -14.00
N MET A 231 -14.22 -8.71 -15.16
CA MET A 231 -13.53 -9.31 -16.30
C MET A 231 -12.38 -8.42 -16.77
N SER A 232 -11.22 -9.03 -17.05
CA SER A 232 -10.04 -8.30 -17.49
C SER A 232 -10.18 -7.76 -18.91
N GLN A 233 -9.64 -6.57 -19.15
CA GLN A 233 -9.39 -6.03 -20.48
C GLN A 233 -7.88 -5.96 -20.73
N PRO A 234 -7.39 -6.24 -21.95
CA PRO A 234 -5.98 -6.06 -22.26
C PRO A 234 -5.60 -4.58 -22.21
N VAL A 235 -4.38 -4.29 -21.77
CA VAL A 235 -3.80 -2.95 -21.86
C VAL A 235 -2.97 -2.87 -23.14
N ASP A 236 -3.23 -1.84 -23.95
CA ASP A 236 -2.36 -1.52 -25.08
C ASP A 236 -1.10 -0.83 -24.58
N MET A 237 0.03 -1.51 -24.75
CA MET A 237 1.33 -1.00 -24.33
C MET A 237 2.04 -0.20 -25.42
N ASN A 238 1.51 -0.09 -26.64
CA ASN A 238 2.17 0.63 -27.75
C ASN A 238 3.65 0.22 -27.94
N ASN A 239 3.96 -1.07 -27.82
CA ASN A 239 5.31 -1.65 -27.86
C ASN A 239 6.26 -1.24 -26.70
N ILE A 240 5.77 -0.57 -25.66
CA ILE A 240 6.52 -0.31 -24.43
C ILE A 240 6.67 -1.62 -23.67
N LYS A 241 7.90 -1.90 -23.20
CA LYS A 241 8.21 -3.04 -22.34
C LYS A 241 8.68 -2.54 -20.99
N LEU A 242 8.04 -3.04 -19.94
CA LEU A 242 8.43 -2.71 -18.57
C LEU A 242 9.62 -3.54 -18.13
N THR A 243 10.53 -2.94 -17.38
CA THR A 243 11.70 -3.62 -16.79
C THR A 243 11.41 -4.10 -15.37
N SER A 244 12.31 -4.91 -14.82
CA SER A 244 12.29 -5.30 -13.40
C SER A 244 12.41 -4.11 -12.44
N ASP A 245 12.88 -2.96 -12.92
CA ASP A 245 13.09 -1.76 -12.13
C ASP A 245 11.84 -0.87 -12.07
N ALA A 246 10.80 -1.17 -12.85
CA ALA A 246 9.56 -0.40 -12.88
C ALA A 246 8.92 -0.25 -11.48
N VAL A 247 8.41 0.93 -11.17
CA VAL A 247 7.76 1.26 -9.89
C VAL A 247 6.35 1.81 -10.13
N PRO A 248 5.32 1.26 -9.46
CA PRO A 248 3.96 1.77 -9.59
C PRO A 248 3.79 2.99 -8.69
N VAL A 249 3.16 4.03 -9.22
CA VAL A 249 2.84 5.25 -8.47
C VAL A 249 1.37 5.57 -8.69
N ASN A 250 0.61 5.67 -7.62
CA ASN A 250 -0.78 6.13 -7.66
C ASN A 250 -0.84 7.59 -7.19
N ILE A 251 -1.45 8.44 -8.02
CA ILE A 251 -1.78 9.82 -7.69
C ILE A 251 -3.29 10.01 -7.87
N GLY A 252 -4.05 9.59 -6.86
CA GLY A 252 -5.51 9.66 -6.83
C GLY A 252 -6.15 8.77 -7.89
N THR A 253 -6.80 9.40 -8.87
CA THR A 253 -7.50 8.69 -9.97
C THR A 253 -6.55 8.25 -11.09
N THR A 254 -5.30 8.71 -11.06
CA THR A 254 -4.33 8.46 -12.12
C THR A 254 -3.20 7.60 -11.60
N GLY A 255 -2.85 6.56 -12.36
CA GLY A 255 -1.72 5.71 -12.08
C GLY A 255 -0.60 5.95 -13.07
N TYR A 256 0.64 5.96 -12.57
CA TYR A 256 1.87 6.08 -13.32
C TYR A 256 2.73 4.85 -13.08
N ILE A 257 3.55 4.50 -14.06
CA ILE A 257 4.62 3.52 -13.91
C ILE A 257 5.89 4.26 -14.30
N LEU A 258 6.82 4.34 -13.36
CA LEU A 258 8.14 4.93 -13.59
C LEU A 258 9.10 3.80 -13.90
N ASP A 259 9.78 3.89 -15.03
CA ASP A 259 10.70 2.87 -15.53
C ASP A 259 11.95 3.54 -16.12
N LYS A 260 13.08 2.81 -16.15
CA LYS A 260 14.39 3.34 -16.56
C LYS A 260 14.60 3.34 -18.07
#